data_AF-A0A7C7BNF7-F1
#
_entry.id   AF-A0A7C7BNF7-F1
#
_cell.length_a   1.000
_cell.length_b   1.000
_cell.length_c   1.000
_cell.angle_alpha   90.00
_cell.angle_beta   90.00
_cell.angle_gamma   90.00
#
_symmetry.space_group_name_H-M   'P 1'
#
loop_
_entity.id
_entity.type
_entity.pdbx_description
1 polymer ?
#
loop_
_entity_poly.entity_id
_entity_poly.type
_entity_poly.pdbx_seq_one_letter_code
_entity_poly.pdbx_strand_id
1 'polypeptide(L)' 'MSVHKEVKKITTNVLQEMKRNGEKISMLTAYDFSMARILDDAGIDVMLVGDSAANVIH' A
#
# COMPACT_ATOMS: atom_id res chain seq x y z
N MET A 1 -10.77 22.02 -10.96
CA MET A 1 -10.25 20.90 -10.16
C MET A 1 -9.95 19.76 -11.11
N SER A 2 -8.71 19.26 -11.16
CA SER A 2 -8.33 18.19 -12.08
C SER A 2 -9.16 16.94 -11.79
N VAL A 3 -9.80 16.40 -12.81
CA VAL A 3 -10.70 15.22 -12.72
C VAL A 3 -9.89 13.92 -12.60
N HIS A 4 -8.55 14.00 -12.68
CA HIS A 4 -7.65 12.88 -12.58
C HIS A 4 -7.00 12.89 -11.19
N LYS A 5 -7.44 11.99 -10.31
CA LYS A 5 -6.69 11.61 -9.11
C LYS A 5 -5.36 11.02 -9.59
N GLU A 6 -4.25 11.61 -9.19
CA GLU A 6 -2.93 11.08 -9.51
C GLU A 6 -2.75 9.78 -8.71
N VAL A 7 -2.93 8.63 -9.37
CA VAL A 7 -2.77 7.32 -8.73
C VAL A 7 -1.27 7.01 -8.71
N LYS A 8 -0.65 7.09 -7.53
CA LYS A 8 0.74 6.70 -7.33
C LYS A 8 0.86 5.18 -7.51
N LYS A 9 1.25 4.74 -8.70
CA LYS A 9 1.43 3.31 -9.00
C LYS A 9 2.74 2.80 -8.39
N ILE A 10 2.64 2.11 -7.27
CA ILE A 10 3.79 1.44 -6.65
C ILE A 10 4.12 0.15 -7.40
N THR A 11 5.37 0.02 -7.82
CA THR A 11 5.92 -1.17 -8.49
C THR A 11 7.20 -1.61 -7.80
N THR A 12 7.69 -2.81 -8.08
CA THR A 12 8.95 -3.30 -7.52
C THR A 12 10.15 -2.39 -7.85
N ASN A 13 10.18 -1.78 -9.04
CA ASN A 13 11.21 -0.81 -9.41
C ASN A 13 11.13 0.47 -8.57
N VAL A 14 9.91 0.98 -8.30
CA VAL A 14 9.70 2.15 -7.43
C VAL A 14 10.19 1.84 -6.01
N LEU A 15 9.88 0.66 -5.48
CA LEU A 15 10.36 0.24 -4.15
C LEU A 15 11.89 0.15 -4.08
N GLN A 16 12.55 -0.34 -5.15
CA GLN A 16 14.01 -0.34 -5.22
C GLN A 16 14.58 1.07 -5.25
N GLU A 17 13.94 1.99 -5.96
CA GLU A 17 14.33 3.40 -6.02
C GLU A 17 14.19 4.10 -4.67
N MET A 18 13.03 3.95 -4.01
CA MET A 18 12.81 4.46 -2.65
C MET A 18 13.93 3.98 -1.71
N LYS A 19 14.28 2.69 -1.77
CA LYS A 19 15.38 2.14 -0.98
C LYS A 19 16.73 2.78 -1.31
N ARG A 20 17.05 3.00 -2.59
CA ARG A 20 18.31 3.67 -3.01
C ARG A 20 18.36 5.12 -2.53
N ASN A 21 17.21 5.81 -2.55
CA ASN A 21 17.08 7.20 -2.12
C ASN A 21 17.01 7.36 -0.59
N GLY A 22 16.97 6.26 0.17
CA GLY A 22 16.82 6.28 1.63
C GLY A 22 15.40 6.63 2.10
N GLU A 23 14.42 6.65 1.18
CA GLU A 23 13.01 6.87 1.49
C GLU A 23 12.45 5.63 2.21
N LYS A 24 11.71 5.86 3.30
CA LYS A 24 11.07 4.77 4.05
C LYS A 24 9.84 4.27 3.29
N ILE A 25 9.67 2.96 3.29
CA ILE A 25 8.52 2.28 2.67
C ILE A 25 7.55 1.89 3.78
N SER A 26 6.32 2.37 3.68
CA SER A 26 5.23 1.98 4.58
C SER A 26 4.52 0.72 4.06
N MET A 27 4.23 -0.23 4.95
CA MET A 27 3.51 -1.46 4.60
C MET A 27 2.53 -1.83 5.69
N LEU A 28 1.30 -2.18 5.29
CA LEU A 28 0.25 -2.66 6.19
C LEU A 28 -0.44 -3.89 5.61
N THR A 29 -0.98 -4.74 6.47
CA THR A 29 -1.82 -5.84 6.03
C THR A 29 -3.21 -5.33 5.69
N ALA A 30 -3.81 -5.92 4.66
CA ALA A 30 -5.16 -5.61 4.24
C ALA A 30 -5.83 -6.88 3.71
N TYR A 31 -7.08 -7.08 4.10
CA TYR A 31 -7.76 -8.35 3.86
C TYR A 31 -9.10 -8.21 3.15
N ASP A 32 -9.61 -6.98 3.02
CA ASP A 32 -10.85 -6.68 2.30
C ASP A 32 -10.74 -5.37 1.51
N PHE A 33 -11.76 -5.14 0.67
CA PHE A 33 -11.86 -3.98 -0.22
C PHE A 33 -11.97 -2.64 0.54
N SER A 34 -12.69 -2.61 1.65
CA SER A 34 -12.92 -1.38 2.41
C SER A 34 -11.64 -0.91 3.07
N MET A 35 -10.89 -1.83 3.70
CA MET A 35 -9.55 -1.58 4.21
C MET A 35 -8.62 -1.13 3.09
N ALA A 36 -8.62 -1.84 1.96
CA ALA A 36 -7.79 -1.50 0.80
C ALA A 36 -7.99 -0.06 0.33
N ARG A 37 -9.24 0.35 0.22
CA ARG A 37 -9.59 1.71 -0.19
C ARG A 37 -9.11 2.77 0.80
N ILE A 38 -9.29 2.53 2.10
CA ILE A 38 -8.85 3.46 3.14
C ILE A 38 -7.33 3.59 3.16
N LEU A 39 -6.60 2.49 3.00
CA LEU A 39 -5.14 2.48 3.01
C LEU A 39 -4.53 3.13 1.75
N ASP A 40 -5.16 2.94 0.57
CA ASP A 40 -4.80 3.66 -0.66
C ASP A 40 -5.01 5.17 -0.51
N ASP A 41 -6.17 5.58 0.04
CA ASP A 41 -6.46 6.99 0.32
C ASP A 41 -5.50 7.59 1.37
N ALA A 42 -5.00 6.79 2.30
CA ALA A 42 -4.01 7.18 3.31
C ALA A 42 -2.56 7.24 2.76
N GLY A 43 -2.33 6.79 1.53
CA GLY A 43 -1.02 6.83 0.87
C GLY A 43 -0.03 5.76 1.31
N ILE A 44 -0.51 4.59 1.77
CA ILE A 44 0.35 3.44 2.10
C ILE A 44 1.03 2.92 0.84
N ASP A 45 2.34 2.67 0.90
CA ASP A 45 3.11 2.26 -0.28
C ASP A 45 2.84 0.80 -0.67
N VAL A 46 2.69 -0.11 0.30
CA VAL A 46 2.46 -1.53 0.03
C VAL A 46 1.40 -2.12 0.94
N MET A 47 0.52 -2.93 0.37
CA MET A 47 -0.45 -3.72 1.12
C MET A 47 -0.12 -5.21 1.03
N LEU A 48 -0.17 -5.91 2.17
CA LEU A 48 0.14 -7.33 2.28
C LEU A 48 -1.12 -8.14 2.62
N VAL A 49 -1.52 -9.04 1.73
CA VAL A 49 -2.49 -10.09 2.06
C VAL A 49 -1.71 -11.27 2.64
N GLY A 50 -1.45 -11.21 3.95
CA GLY A 50 -0.64 -12.18 4.68
C GLY A 50 -1.47 -13.29 5.32
N ASP A 51 -0.79 -14.36 5.72
CA ASP A 51 -1.33 -15.46 6.53
C ASP A 51 -1.78 -15.00 7.93
N SER A 52 -1.33 -13.83 8.40
CA SER A 52 -1.83 -13.15 9.59
C SER A 52 -3.35 -12.89 9.56
N ALA A 53 -4.01 -13.00 8.41
CA ALA A 53 -5.46 -13.05 8.32
C ALA A 53 -6.06 -14.11 9.26
N ALA A 54 -5.42 -15.28 9.40
CA ALA A 54 -5.90 -16.38 10.22
C ALA A 54 -5.97 -16.07 11.73
N ASN A 55 -5.21 -15.06 12.20
CA ASN A 55 -5.21 -14.65 13.61
C ASN A 55 -6.16 -13.48 13.91
N VAL A 56 -6.56 -12.73 12.88
CA VAL A 56 -7.25 -11.44 13.04
C VAL A 56 -8.67 -11.46 12.46
N ILE A 57 -8.94 -12.34 11.50
CA ILE A 57 -10.24 -12.45 10.82
C ILE A 57 -10.99 -13.72 11.20
N HIS A 58 -10.26 -14.78 11.55
CA HIS A 58 -10.80 -16.02 12.10
C HIS A 58 -10.63 -16.05 13.62
#